data_AF-A0A7C6X7C4-F1
#
_entry.id   AF-A0A7C6X7C4-F1
#
_cell.length_a   1.000
_cell.length_b   1.000
_cell.length_c   1.000
_cell.angle_alpha   90.00
_cell.angle_beta   90.00
_cell.angle_gamma   90.00
#
_symmetry.space_group_name_H-M   'P 1'
#
loop_
_entity.id
_entity.type
_entity.pdbx_description
1 polymer ?
#
loop_
_entity_poly.entity_id
_entity_poly.type
_entity_poly.pdbx_seq_one_letter_code
_entity_poly.pdbx_strand_id
1 'polypeptide(L)'
;VRLPAEQIAEHISQCDPKNPIIGLRHLCTEALLTMGTDERKRRIFTILLRRCEFTDDLREAEERHEAFINEFIDLCEQLFSEPATLKRLHPEITPRLAALSLHAMLLGLLSDWLRDPTLFDVKLAGTMLDALLRGIIIDWESSSACTTAR
;
A
#
# COMPACT_ATOMS: atom_id res chain seq x y z
N VAL A 1 15.37 2.31 5.38
CA VAL A 1 15.82 2.49 3.99
C VAL A 1 14.55 2.49 3.15
N ARG A 2 14.25 3.58 2.43
CA ARG A 2 13.15 3.59 1.44
C ARG A 2 13.62 2.76 0.26
N LEU A 3 12.77 1.87 -0.25
CA LEU A 3 13.09 1.09 -1.45
C LEU A 3 12.69 1.92 -2.67
N PRO A 4 13.52 1.98 -3.73
CA PRO A 4 13.13 2.53 -5.03
C PRO A 4 11.88 1.84 -5.58
N ALA A 5 11.08 2.56 -6.36
CA ALA A 5 9.85 2.03 -6.96
C ALA A 5 10.11 0.77 -7.80
N GLU A 6 11.26 0.70 -8.48
CA GLU A 6 11.65 -0.47 -9.28
C GLU A 6 11.84 -1.72 -8.42
N GLN A 7 12.46 -1.59 -7.25
CA GLN A 7 12.64 -2.72 -6.32
C GLN A 7 11.31 -3.18 -5.72
N ILE A 8 10.38 -2.25 -5.53
CA ILE A 8 9.02 -2.57 -5.09
C ILE A 8 8.29 -3.35 -6.20
N ALA A 9 8.38 -2.88 -7.44
CA ALA A 9 7.78 -3.55 -8.60
C ALA A 9 8.34 -4.97 -8.80
N GLU A 10 9.66 -5.14 -8.69
CA GLU A 10 10.31 -6.45 -8.74
C GLU A 10 9.75 -7.38 -7.65
N HIS A 11 9.64 -6.91 -6.41
CA HIS A 11 9.07 -7.71 -5.32
C HIS A 11 7.61 -8.10 -5.56
N ILE A 12 6.81 -7.18 -6.10
CA ILE A 12 5.39 -7.43 -6.44
C ILE A 12 5.27 -8.53 -7.50
N SER A 13 6.06 -8.42 -8.58
CA SER A 13 6.04 -9.38 -9.70
C SER A 13 6.43 -10.81 -9.30
N GLN A 14 7.22 -10.97 -8.24
CA GLN A 14 7.64 -12.27 -7.71
C GLN A 14 6.52 -13.01 -6.97
N CYS A 15 5.49 -12.32 -6.45
CA CYS A 15 4.42 -12.95 -5.67
C CYS A 15 3.41 -13.71 -6.54
N ASP A 16 2.95 -13.11 -7.63
CA ASP A 16 2.09 -13.78 -8.62
C ASP A 16 2.25 -13.10 -10.00
N PRO A 17 3.01 -13.71 -10.93
CA PRO A 17 3.20 -13.17 -12.27
C PRO A 17 1.92 -13.01 -13.09
N LYS A 18 0.83 -13.69 -12.72
CA LYS A 18 -0.46 -13.63 -13.42
C LYS A 18 -1.40 -12.57 -12.83
N ASN A 19 -1.12 -12.12 -11.62
CA ASN A 19 -1.96 -11.13 -10.93
C ASN A 19 -1.09 -10.21 -10.05
N PRO A 20 -0.49 -9.16 -10.63
CA PRO A 20 0.39 -8.24 -9.90
C PRO A 20 -0.30 -7.56 -8.71
N ILE A 21 -1.62 -7.43 -8.74
CA ILE A 21 -2.39 -6.84 -7.64
C ILE A 21 -2.36 -7.71 -6.37
N ILE A 22 -2.16 -9.02 -6.50
CA ILE A 22 -1.94 -9.89 -5.32
C ILE A 22 -0.61 -9.53 -4.65
N GLY A 23 0.45 -9.31 -5.43
CA GLY A 23 1.74 -8.87 -4.89
C GLY A 23 1.64 -7.50 -4.21
N LEU A 24 0.94 -6.55 -4.83
CA LEU A 24 0.68 -5.24 -4.26
C LEU A 24 -0.12 -5.30 -2.96
N ARG A 25 -1.16 -6.14 -2.92
CA ARG A 25 -1.97 -6.42 -1.71
C ARG A 25 -1.12 -7.02 -0.59
N HIS A 26 -0.22 -7.95 -0.88
CA HIS A 26 0.71 -8.50 0.11
C HIS A 26 1.68 -7.46 0.62
N LEU A 27 2.30 -6.67 -0.26
CA LEU A 27 3.20 -5.59 0.13
C LEU A 27 2.53 -4.62 1.11
N CYS A 28 1.30 -4.18 0.78
CA CYS A 28 0.54 -3.27 1.64
C CYS A 28 0.19 -3.92 2.99
N THR A 29 -0.15 -5.21 2.98
CA THR A 29 -0.44 -5.97 4.20
C THR A 29 0.81 -6.06 5.08
N GLU A 30 1.96 -6.41 4.52
CA GLU A 30 3.23 -6.51 5.24
C GLU A 30 3.68 -5.16 5.81
N ALA A 31 3.44 -4.06 5.08
CA ALA A 31 3.71 -2.72 5.58
C ALA A 31 2.92 -2.41 6.86
N LEU A 32 1.64 -2.79 6.92
CA LEU A 32 0.80 -2.66 8.10
C LEU A 32 1.26 -3.61 9.23
N LEU A 33 1.45 -4.90 8.94
CA LEU A 33 1.92 -5.88 9.93
C LEU A 33 3.24 -5.49 10.59
N THR A 34 4.15 -4.91 9.79
CA THR A 34 5.43 -4.40 10.28
C THR A 34 5.25 -3.32 11.34
N MET A 35 4.18 -2.53 11.32
CA MET A 35 3.90 -1.59 12.41
C MET A 35 3.69 -2.32 13.74
N GLY A 36 3.08 -3.50 13.73
CA GLY A 36 2.87 -4.35 14.91
C GLY A 36 4.14 -5.00 15.46
N THR A 37 5.15 -5.24 14.62
CA THR A 37 6.33 -6.06 14.97
C THR A 37 7.64 -5.29 15.06
N ASP A 38 7.79 -4.17 14.32
CA ASP A 38 9.01 -3.35 14.30
C ASP A 38 8.76 -2.01 15.01
N GLU A 39 9.20 -1.93 16.27
CA GLU A 39 9.04 -0.70 17.07
C GLU A 39 9.77 0.51 16.46
N ARG A 40 10.91 0.30 15.80
CA ARG A 40 11.67 1.41 15.21
C ARG A 40 10.89 2.02 14.07
N LYS A 41 10.36 1.20 13.17
CA LYS A 41 9.50 1.68 12.07
C LYS A 41 8.24 2.32 12.62
N ARG A 42 7.57 1.70 13.61
CA ARG A 42 6.40 2.29 14.27
C ARG A 42 6.68 3.70 14.78
N ARG A 43 7.77 3.88 15.54
CA ARG A 43 8.17 5.20 16.07
C ARG A 43 8.38 6.22 14.94
N ILE A 44 9.08 5.85 13.87
CA ILE A 44 9.33 6.73 12.72
C ILE A 44 8.01 7.16 12.08
N PHE A 45 7.12 6.21 11.77
CA PHE A 45 5.83 6.53 11.14
C PHE A 45 4.90 7.32 12.08
N THR A 46 4.91 7.05 13.39
CA THR A 46 4.18 7.88 14.36
C THR A 46 4.67 9.32 14.35
N ILE A 47 5.99 9.55 14.26
CA ILE A 47 6.53 10.91 14.17
C ILE A 47 6.05 11.58 12.89
N LEU A 48 6.30 10.94 11.74
CA LEU A 48 5.96 11.51 10.42
C LEU A 48 4.47 11.81 10.27
N LEU A 49 3.58 10.90 10.69
CA LEU A 49 2.14 11.02 10.43
C LEU A 49 1.35 11.75 11.52
N ARG A 50 1.92 11.94 12.72
CA ARG A 50 1.16 12.46 13.88
C ARG A 50 1.86 13.53 14.69
N ARG A 51 3.18 13.73 14.54
CA ARG A 51 3.96 14.62 15.41
C ARG A 51 4.87 15.59 14.65
N CYS A 52 4.94 15.48 13.32
CA CYS A 52 5.63 16.43 12.47
C CYS A 52 4.65 17.53 12.06
N GLU A 53 4.98 18.75 12.45
CA GLU A 53 4.49 19.95 11.78
C GLU A 53 5.57 20.33 10.77
N PHE A 54 5.23 20.39 9.49
CA PHE A 54 6.19 20.77 8.45
C PHE A 54 6.38 22.29 8.50
N THR A 55 7.48 22.70 9.10
CA THR A 55 7.97 24.08 9.10
C THR A 55 8.90 24.31 7.91
N ASP A 56 9.24 25.58 7.62
CA ASP A 56 10.17 25.92 6.53
C ASP A 56 11.52 25.17 6.62
N ASP A 57 12.00 24.89 7.84
CA ASP A 57 13.23 24.14 8.10
C ASP A 57 13.14 22.65 7.70
N LEU A 58 11.93 22.12 7.57
CA LEU A 58 11.65 20.71 7.20
C LEU A 58 11.16 20.55 5.76
N ARG A 59 11.06 21.64 4.99
CA ARG A 59 10.46 21.64 3.65
C ARG A 59 11.13 20.65 2.68
N GLU A 60 12.45 20.54 2.68
CA GLU A 60 13.14 19.54 1.84
C GLU A 60 12.82 18.09 2.25
N ALA A 61 12.56 17.84 3.54
CA ALA A 61 12.15 16.52 4.01
C ALA A 61 10.70 16.21 3.63
N GLU A 62 9.83 17.22 3.66
CA GLU A 62 8.45 17.15 3.19
C GLU A 62 8.39 16.88 1.68
N GLU A 63 9.08 17.67 0.86
CA GLU A 63 9.11 17.52 -0.61
C GLU A 63 9.59 16.10 -1.00
N ARG A 64 10.62 15.57 -0.33
CA ARG A 64 11.07 14.19 -0.53
C ARG A 64 10.08 13.15 -0.04
N HIS A 65 9.25 13.46 0.94
CA HIS A 65 8.19 12.56 1.40
C HIS A 65 7.04 12.52 0.39
N GLU A 66 6.60 13.69 -0.10
CA GLU A 66 5.57 13.82 -1.12
C GLU A 66 5.99 13.17 -2.44
N ALA A 67 7.22 13.38 -2.88
CA ALA A 67 7.76 12.73 -4.07
C ALA A 67 7.67 11.20 -3.96
N PHE A 68 8.05 10.64 -2.81
CA PHE A 68 7.94 9.20 -2.56
C PHE A 68 6.49 8.69 -2.55
N ILE A 69 5.55 9.47 -1.99
CA ILE A 69 4.13 9.14 -2.04
C ILE A 69 3.63 9.10 -3.49
N ASN A 70 4.00 10.12 -4.28
CA ASN A 70 3.61 10.19 -5.69
C ASN A 70 4.20 9.04 -6.50
N GLU A 71 5.48 8.71 -6.31
CA GLU A 71 6.13 7.54 -6.92
C GLU A 71 5.39 6.23 -6.60
N PHE A 72 4.95 6.06 -5.34
CA PHE A 72 4.18 4.87 -4.96
C PHE A 72 2.79 4.83 -5.62
N ILE A 73 2.09 5.95 -5.70
CA ILE A 73 0.79 6.04 -6.38
C ILE A 73 0.96 5.75 -7.87
N ASP A 74 1.98 6.32 -8.51
CA ASP A 74 2.28 6.12 -9.92
C ASP A 74 2.64 4.67 -10.22
N LEU A 75 3.41 4.02 -9.33
CA LEU A 75 3.66 2.57 -9.41
C LEU A 75 2.35 1.77 -9.33
N CYS A 76 1.48 2.09 -8.37
CA CYS A 76 0.18 1.41 -8.27
C CYS A 76 -0.65 1.59 -9.54
N GLU A 77 -0.68 2.81 -10.10
CA GLU A 77 -1.39 3.11 -11.35
C GLU A 77 -0.84 2.30 -12.52
N GLN A 78 0.48 2.15 -12.63
CA GLN A 78 1.11 1.31 -13.65
C GLN A 78 0.65 -0.15 -13.53
N LEU A 79 0.62 -0.70 -12.32
CA LEU A 79 0.16 -2.08 -12.06
C LEU A 79 -1.34 -2.27 -12.38
N PHE A 80 -2.18 -1.26 -12.11
CA PHE A 80 -3.58 -1.26 -12.51
C PHE A 80 -3.79 -1.06 -14.02
N SER A 81 -2.83 -0.41 -14.69
CA SER A 81 -2.86 -0.17 -16.14
C SER A 81 -2.39 -1.38 -16.96
N GLU A 82 -1.80 -2.39 -16.33
CA GLU A 82 -1.43 -3.62 -17.02
C GLU A 82 -2.65 -4.26 -17.68
N PRO A 83 -2.57 -4.72 -18.96
CA PRO A 83 -3.72 -5.24 -19.68
C PRO A 83 -4.45 -6.39 -18.97
N ALA A 84 -3.71 -7.20 -18.20
CA ALA A 84 -4.26 -8.30 -17.41
C ALA A 84 -5.14 -7.81 -16.25
N THR A 85 -4.80 -6.68 -15.64
CA THR A 85 -5.52 -6.05 -14.53
C THR A 85 -6.60 -5.09 -15.03
N LEU A 86 -6.28 -4.24 -16.02
CA LEU A 86 -7.17 -3.20 -16.54
C LEU A 86 -8.52 -3.75 -16.99
N LYS A 87 -8.52 -4.90 -17.67
CA LYS A 87 -9.75 -5.57 -18.15
C LYS A 87 -10.65 -6.09 -17.02
N ARG A 88 -10.14 -6.14 -15.78
CA ARG A 88 -10.83 -6.66 -14.59
C ARG A 88 -11.34 -5.54 -13.68
N LEU A 89 -10.97 -4.28 -13.95
CA LEU A 89 -11.49 -3.14 -13.20
C LEU A 89 -12.98 -2.95 -13.47
N HIS A 90 -13.73 -2.49 -12.46
CA HIS A 90 -15.10 -2.03 -12.69
C HIS A 90 -15.14 -0.91 -13.75
N PRO A 91 -16.19 -0.82 -14.59
CA PRO A 91 -16.22 0.10 -15.74
C PRO A 91 -15.98 1.58 -15.42
N GLU A 92 -16.36 2.03 -14.22
CA GLU A 92 -16.21 3.42 -13.76
C GLU A 92 -14.87 3.69 -13.05
N ILE A 93 -14.06 2.66 -12.82
CA ILE A 93 -12.80 2.76 -12.08
C ILE A 93 -11.63 2.80 -13.07
N THR A 94 -11.01 3.97 -13.17
CA THR A 94 -9.75 4.13 -13.90
C THR A 94 -8.57 3.60 -13.07
N PRO A 95 -7.44 3.23 -13.70
CA PRO A 95 -6.23 2.85 -12.98
C PRO A 95 -5.76 3.90 -11.94
N ARG A 96 -5.86 5.19 -12.29
CA ARG A 96 -5.55 6.28 -11.35
C ARG A 96 -6.47 6.27 -10.14
N LEU A 97 -7.79 6.12 -10.34
CA LEU A 97 -8.76 6.06 -9.25
C LEU A 97 -8.49 4.84 -8.35
N ALA A 98 -8.16 3.69 -8.94
CA ALA A 98 -7.79 2.49 -8.19
C ALA A 98 -6.53 2.72 -7.32
N ALA A 99 -5.49 3.31 -7.91
CA ALA A 99 -4.23 3.62 -7.21
C ALA A 99 -4.44 4.60 -6.04
N LEU A 100 -5.17 5.70 -6.28
CA LEU A 100 -5.49 6.68 -5.24
C LEU A 100 -6.34 6.07 -4.12
N SER A 101 -7.31 5.23 -4.47
CA SER A 101 -8.17 4.54 -3.49
C SER A 101 -7.38 3.58 -2.60
N LEU A 102 -6.44 2.84 -3.19
CA LEU A 102 -5.54 1.95 -2.45
C LEU A 102 -4.62 2.75 -1.52
N HIS A 103 -4.00 3.82 -2.01
CA HIS A 103 -3.14 4.66 -1.19
C HIS A 103 -3.91 5.29 -0.02
N ALA A 104 -5.11 5.82 -0.27
CA ALA A 104 -5.97 6.39 0.75
C ALA A 104 -6.35 5.37 1.84
N MET A 105 -6.72 4.15 1.43
CA MET A 105 -7.01 3.05 2.38
C MET A 105 -5.78 2.70 3.21
N LEU A 106 -4.62 2.50 2.58
CA LEU A 106 -3.38 2.15 3.27
C LEU A 106 -2.99 3.23 4.29
N LEU A 107 -3.01 4.50 3.89
CA LEU A 107 -2.70 5.62 4.76
C LEU A 107 -3.70 5.74 5.92
N GLY A 108 -4.99 5.53 5.66
CA GLY A 108 -6.03 5.50 6.69
C GLY A 108 -5.78 4.42 7.73
N LEU A 109 -5.56 3.18 7.29
CA LEU A 109 -5.25 2.04 8.17
C LEU A 109 -4.00 2.28 9.00
N LEU A 110 -2.92 2.81 8.40
CA LEU A 110 -1.70 3.16 9.11
C LEU A 110 -1.97 4.25 10.16
N SER A 111 -2.66 5.32 9.76
CA SER A 111 -2.91 6.47 10.61
C SER A 111 -3.78 6.13 11.81
N ASP A 112 -4.81 5.31 11.61
CA ASP A 112 -5.70 4.85 12.68
C ASP A 112 -5.01 3.86 13.61
N TRP A 113 -4.28 2.89 13.06
CA TRP A 113 -3.57 1.92 13.90
C TRP A 113 -2.46 2.56 14.72
N LEU A 114 -1.72 3.53 14.16
CA LEU A 114 -0.71 4.29 14.89
C LEU A 114 -1.32 5.25 15.93
N ARG A 115 -2.61 5.60 15.80
CA ARG A 115 -3.36 6.34 16.82
C ARG A 115 -3.67 5.47 18.01
N ASP A 116 -4.21 4.30 17.71
CA ASP A 116 -4.83 3.38 18.66
C ASP A 116 -4.59 1.94 18.17
N PRO A 117 -3.51 1.30 18.63
CA PRO A 117 -3.20 -0.09 18.27
C PRO A 117 -4.26 -1.11 18.74
N THR A 118 -5.22 -0.69 19.57
CA THR A 118 -6.31 -1.53 20.06
C THR A 118 -7.58 -1.43 19.21
N LEU A 119 -7.64 -0.48 18.28
CA LEU A 119 -8.80 -0.25 17.42
C LEU A 119 -9.15 -1.48 16.56
N PHE A 120 -8.14 -2.19 16.08
CA PHE A 120 -8.29 -3.45 15.36
C PHE A 120 -7.00 -4.29 15.43
N ASP A 121 -7.11 -5.61 15.27
CA ASP A 121 -5.95 -6.48 15.11
C ASP A 121 -5.31 -6.22 13.74
N VAL A 122 -4.05 -5.79 13.71
CA VAL A 122 -3.29 -5.49 12.49
C VAL A 122 -3.24 -6.68 11.52
N LYS A 123 -3.44 -7.92 12.01
CA LYS A 123 -3.57 -9.13 11.18
C LYS A 123 -4.77 -9.09 10.24
N LEU A 124 -5.77 -8.25 10.51
CA LEU A 124 -6.94 -8.04 9.66
C LEU A 124 -6.66 -7.10 8.48
N ALA A 125 -5.49 -6.46 8.42
CA ALA A 125 -5.11 -5.53 7.34
C ALA A 125 -5.36 -6.10 5.94
N GLY A 126 -4.94 -7.35 5.70
CA GLY A 126 -5.16 -8.01 4.41
C GLY A 126 -6.64 -8.14 4.06
N THR A 127 -7.48 -8.53 5.02
CA THR A 127 -8.94 -8.63 4.84
C THR A 127 -9.58 -7.28 4.56
N MET A 128 -9.11 -6.21 5.20
CA MET A 128 -9.61 -4.85 4.96
C MET A 128 -9.21 -4.34 3.56
N LEU A 129 -7.99 -4.64 3.12
CA LEU A 129 -7.55 -4.38 1.74
C LEU A 129 -8.34 -5.21 0.74
N ASP A 130 -8.66 -6.47 1.05
CA ASP A 130 -9.51 -7.30 0.20
C ASP A 130 -10.91 -6.69 0.04
N ALA A 131 -11.47 -6.05 1.07
CA ALA A 131 -12.76 -5.36 0.96
C ALA A 131 -12.71 -4.20 -0.04
N LEU A 132 -11.64 -3.40 -0.03
CA LEU A 132 -11.41 -2.37 -1.03
C LEU A 132 -11.27 -2.98 -2.44
N LEU A 133 -10.42 -4.00 -2.58
CA LEU A 133 -10.09 -4.57 -3.88
C LEU A 133 -11.30 -5.27 -4.53
N ARG A 134 -12.22 -5.83 -3.75
CA ARG A 134 -13.54 -6.30 -4.26
C ARG A 134 -14.38 -5.19 -4.86
N GLY A 135 -14.25 -3.94 -4.37
CA GLY A 135 -14.95 -2.79 -4.93
C GLY A 135 -14.26 -2.19 -6.17
N ILE A 136 -13.01 -2.58 -6.44
CA ILE A 136 -12.20 -2.09 -7.56
C ILE A 136 -12.15 -3.11 -8.71
N ILE A 137 -12.03 -4.40 -8.38
CA ILE A 137 -11.81 -5.52 -9.31
C ILE A 137 -13.02 -6.44 -9.31
N ILE A 138 -13.62 -6.64 -10.49
CA ILE A 138 -14.87 -7.36 -10.73
C ILE A 138 -14.81 -8.80 -10.20
N ASP A 139 -13.70 -9.48 -10.42
CA ASP A 139 -13.46 -10.89 -10.10
C ASP A 139 -12.37 -11.03 -9.03
N TRP A 140 -12.38 -10.16 -8.01
CA TRP A 140 -11.40 -10.24 -6.93
C TRP A 140 -11.55 -11.53 -6.12
N GLU A 141 -10.54 -12.39 -6.23
CA GLU A 141 -10.34 -13.56 -5.39
C GLU A 141 -9.13 -13.33 -4.49
N SER A 142 -9.39 -13.22 -3.18
CA SER A 142 -8.33 -13.15 -2.18
C SER A 142 -7.63 -14.50 -2.10
N SER A 143 -6.55 -14.70 -2.85
CA SER A 143 -5.71 -15.90 -2.72
C SER A 143 -5.04 -15.91 -1.35
N SER A 144 -5.15 -17.02 -0.63
CA SER A 144 -4.62 -17.19 0.74
C SER A 144 -3.12 -17.46 0.80
N ALA A 145 -2.37 -17.40 -0.30
CA ALA A 145 -0.92 -17.62 -0.28
C ALA A 145 -0.20 -16.88 -1.41
N CYS A 146 0.58 -15.84 -1.09
CA CYS A 146 1.81 -15.59 -1.85
C CYS A 146 2.83 -16.62 -1.36
N THR A 147 3.14 -17.58 -2.22
CA THR A 147 4.24 -18.53 -1.97
C THR A 147 5.53 -17.83 -2.38
N THR A 148 6.00 -16.87 -1.58
CA THR A 148 7.39 -16.40 -1.70
C THR A 148 8.28 -17.54 -1.22
N ALA A 149 8.99 -18.17 -2.16
CA ALA A 149 10.06 -19.10 -1.84
C ALA A 149 11.07 -18.40 -0.93
N ARG A 150 11.32 -19.01 0.24
CA ARG A 150 12.34 -18.59 1.21
C ARG A 150 13.73 -18.62 0.62
#